data_AF-A0A9D6WNZ2-F1
#
_entry.id   AF-A0A9D6WNZ2-F1
#
_cell.length_a   1.000
_cell.length_b   1.000
_cell.length_c   1.000
_cell.angle_alpha   90.00
_cell.angle_beta   90.00
_cell.angle_gamma   90.00
#
_symmetry.space_group_name_H-M   'P 1'
#
loop_
_entity.id
_entity.type
_entity.pdbx_description
1 polymer ?
#
loop_
_entity_poly.entity_id
_entity_poly.type
_entity_poly.pdbx_seq_one_letter_code
_entity_poly.pdbx_strand_id
1 'polypeptide(L)'
;MTGTLDQAMMFAQWYQTKHQRPILGGNTSRNPELKFQYFTEAPVINSIIAVETGHKLDDATIQRDKQLAPEILRFFGVRYVVWHSPRQEQNRAALENVRAYIENVLPITKFYDATDDTGTTIAYRVNDLPQAQTTIQLGDGISRLNLGEGWGVVNPDASVWATRRDAKFYARLDAARNYAFSFSAFAPMPDQRVRVMVNGQLLCALALDEGERVYSCRAIGDARAWRAGMNEIIFHFDTLTPVSSRFIGNYAVGATKILAPVSIVVASAGSEVGDFAHVYVDGIDTSPNLRGYNVVVLHEKTGALEARAAFDTFKSADESARLAQFIAAIPNGRIVAVVVRDEASRNLMQDAINALRSIGASQDLRGKFRWSHAIIGVKGAPPKSAREIANEIAPAQIIIGIGATEPNVAAAIEWIRIEEVK
;
A
#
# COMPACT_ATOMS: atom_id res chain seq x y z
N MET A 1 4.12 14.27 15.91
CA MET A 1 2.99 13.48 16.43
C MET A 1 2.50 12.51 15.38
N THR A 2 3.21 11.40 15.23
CA THR A 2 2.69 10.18 14.61
C THR A 2 2.69 9.18 15.76
N GLY A 3 1.54 8.63 16.12
CA GLY A 3 1.57 7.54 17.09
C GLY A 3 0.34 7.27 17.94
N THR A 4 0.20 6.01 18.32
CA THR A 4 -0.89 5.47 19.15
C THR A 4 -0.56 5.43 20.64
N LEU A 5 0.69 5.73 21.02
CA LEU A 5 1.14 5.62 22.41
C LEU A 5 0.98 6.89 23.24
N ASP A 6 0.84 8.06 22.61
CA ASP A 6 0.60 9.33 23.30
C ASP A 6 -0.83 9.84 23.10
N GLN A 7 -1.51 10.14 24.20
CA GLN A 7 -2.83 10.77 24.18
C GLN A 7 -2.85 12.10 23.43
N ALA A 8 -1.71 12.76 23.24
CA ALA A 8 -1.58 13.97 22.42
C ALA A 8 -2.14 13.77 21.00
N MET A 9 -2.13 12.54 20.45
CA MET A 9 -2.76 12.25 19.15
C MET A 9 -4.26 12.61 19.14
N MET A 10 -4.96 12.43 20.28
CA MET A 10 -6.40 12.71 20.43
C MET A 10 -6.68 14.20 20.34
N PHE A 11 -5.68 15.03 20.62
CA PHE A 11 -5.77 16.48 20.61
C PHE A 11 -5.18 17.11 19.36
N ALA A 12 -4.70 16.32 18.38
CA ALA A 12 -4.09 16.84 17.16
C ALA A 12 -5.01 17.84 16.43
N GLN A 13 -6.31 17.56 16.32
CA GLN A 13 -7.28 18.50 15.73
C GLN A 13 -7.44 19.77 16.58
N TRP A 14 -7.50 19.64 17.91
CA TRP A 14 -7.59 20.77 18.82
C TRP A 14 -6.36 21.69 18.70
N TYR A 15 -5.15 21.15 18.69
CA TYR A 15 -3.92 21.94 18.51
C TYR A 15 -3.93 22.71 17.19
N GLN A 16 -4.38 22.07 16.10
CA GLN A 16 -4.49 22.73 14.79
C GLN A 16 -5.43 23.95 14.82
N THR A 17 -6.49 23.95 15.64
CA THR A 17 -7.34 25.15 15.79
C THR A 17 -6.62 26.32 16.47
N LYS A 18 -5.67 26.02 17.37
CA LYS A 18 -4.92 27.03 18.13
C LYS A 18 -3.82 27.66 17.31
N HIS A 19 -2.98 26.86 16.66
CA HIS A 19 -1.83 27.38 15.91
C HIS A 19 -2.10 27.55 14.41
N GLN A 20 -3.25 27.09 13.89
CA GLN A 20 -3.66 27.26 12.48
C GLN A 20 -2.64 26.68 11.48
N ARG A 21 -1.94 25.60 11.87
CA ARG A 21 -0.97 24.88 11.01
C ARG A 21 -1.41 23.42 10.90
N PRO A 22 -1.14 22.73 9.79
CA PRO A 22 -1.43 21.30 9.68
C PRO A 22 -0.50 20.47 10.57
N ILE A 23 -1.00 19.36 11.11
CA ILE A 23 -0.22 18.32 11.79
C ILE A 23 -0.40 17.01 11.01
N LEU A 24 0.70 16.33 10.69
CA LEU A 24 0.67 14.98 10.17
C LEU A 24 0.36 14.02 11.32
N GLY A 25 -0.91 13.70 11.49
CA GLY A 25 -1.41 12.82 12.54
C GLY A 25 -2.84 13.15 12.94
N GLY A 26 -3.43 12.30 13.76
CA GLY A 26 -4.77 12.48 14.31
C GLY A 26 -5.51 11.17 14.46
N ASN A 27 -6.57 11.19 15.26
CA ASN A 27 -7.46 10.05 15.43
C ASN A 27 -8.83 10.36 14.80
N THR A 28 -9.30 9.49 13.92
CA THR A 28 -10.67 9.53 13.39
C THR A 28 -11.27 8.13 13.43
N SER A 29 -12.56 8.05 13.80
CA SER A 29 -13.29 6.77 13.87
C SER A 29 -13.91 6.39 12.52
N ARG A 30 -14.05 5.08 12.27
CA ARG A 30 -14.75 4.51 11.10
C ARG A 30 -14.16 4.94 9.75
N ASN A 31 -12.84 4.96 9.64
CA ASN A 31 -12.20 5.18 8.35
C ASN A 31 -12.35 3.95 7.45
N PRO A 32 -12.48 4.14 6.13
CA PRO A 32 -12.27 3.07 5.16
C PRO A 32 -10.88 2.47 5.30
N GLU A 33 -10.73 1.18 5.02
CA GLU A 33 -9.46 0.45 5.05
C GLU A 33 -8.33 1.21 4.32
N LEU A 34 -8.61 1.74 3.13
CA LEU A 34 -7.66 2.50 2.33
C LEU A 34 -6.96 3.63 3.11
N LYS A 35 -7.67 4.33 4.00
CA LYS A 35 -7.08 5.44 4.77
C LYS A 35 -6.09 4.96 5.82
N PHE A 36 -6.36 3.80 6.43
CA PHE A 36 -5.39 3.16 7.32
C PHE A 36 -4.19 2.69 6.51
N GLN A 37 -4.43 1.96 5.42
CA GLN A 37 -3.36 1.45 4.56
C GLN A 37 -2.49 2.53 3.96
N TYR A 38 -3.05 3.68 3.60
CA TYR A 38 -2.30 4.80 3.06
C TYR A 38 -1.12 5.20 3.97
N PHE A 39 -1.34 5.28 5.30
CA PHE A 39 -0.27 5.65 6.24
C PHE A 39 0.55 4.45 6.72
N THR A 40 -0.06 3.27 6.85
CA THR A 40 0.67 2.06 7.19
C THR A 40 1.63 1.63 6.08
N GLU A 41 1.32 1.88 4.81
CA GLU A 41 2.19 1.55 3.68
C GLU A 41 3.10 2.73 3.27
N ALA A 42 2.89 3.93 3.82
CA ALA A 42 3.72 5.09 3.53
C ALA A 42 5.16 4.84 3.99
N PRO A 43 6.17 4.89 3.09
CA PRO A 43 7.56 4.69 3.49
C PRO A 43 7.99 5.70 4.56
N VAL A 44 8.97 5.36 5.40
CA VAL A 44 9.40 6.14 6.58
C VAL A 44 8.33 6.30 7.67
N ILE A 45 7.08 6.63 7.32
CA ILE A 45 5.95 6.71 8.26
C ILE A 45 5.65 5.32 8.84
N ASN A 46 5.59 4.29 7.98
CA ASN A 46 5.49 2.89 8.39
C ASN A 46 6.58 2.51 9.40
N SER A 47 7.83 2.89 9.12
CA SER A 47 8.98 2.60 9.97
C SER A 47 8.90 3.31 11.31
N ILE A 48 8.42 4.56 11.34
CA ILE A 48 8.16 5.28 12.60
C ILE A 48 7.09 4.54 13.41
N ILE A 49 5.99 4.14 12.77
CA ILE A 49 4.92 3.36 13.42
C ILE A 49 5.47 2.04 13.97
N ALA A 50 6.27 1.32 13.18
CA ALA A 50 6.83 0.04 13.56
C ALA A 50 7.78 0.16 14.76
N VAL A 51 8.66 1.17 14.78
CA VAL A 51 9.55 1.42 15.92
C VAL A 51 8.73 1.82 17.16
N GLU A 52 7.67 2.60 16.98
CA GLU A 52 6.76 2.97 18.06
C GLU A 52 6.03 1.76 18.65
N THR A 53 5.61 0.79 17.82
CA THR A 53 4.96 -0.44 18.29
C THR A 53 5.96 -1.51 18.76
N GLY A 54 7.25 -1.17 18.82
CA GLY A 54 8.28 -1.99 19.45
C GLY A 54 9.02 -2.94 18.51
N HIS A 55 8.82 -2.82 17.19
CA HIS A 55 9.57 -3.60 16.21
C HIS A 55 10.98 -3.05 16.00
N LYS A 56 11.88 -3.94 15.62
CA LYS A 56 13.24 -3.59 15.19
C LYS A 56 13.27 -3.54 13.67
N LEU A 57 13.87 -2.48 13.14
CA LEU A 57 14.11 -2.36 11.70
C LEU A 57 15.49 -2.93 11.36
N ASP A 58 15.59 -3.58 10.21
CA ASP A 58 16.88 -4.00 9.66
C ASP A 58 17.63 -2.83 9.00
N ASP A 59 18.92 -3.02 8.76
CA ASP A 59 19.78 -1.99 8.18
C ASP A 59 19.31 -1.59 6.78
N ALA A 60 18.81 -2.54 5.99
CA ALA A 60 18.32 -2.28 4.64
C ALA A 60 17.13 -1.31 4.65
N THR A 61 16.19 -1.50 5.56
CA THR A 61 15.04 -0.62 5.77
C THR A 61 15.50 0.76 6.21
N ILE A 62 16.43 0.86 7.17
CA ILE A 62 16.97 2.14 7.64
C ILE A 62 17.67 2.90 6.51
N GLN A 63 18.48 2.22 5.67
CA GLN A 63 19.17 2.87 4.55
C GLN A 63 18.18 3.34 3.47
N ARG A 64 17.18 2.53 3.14
CA ARG A 64 16.10 2.92 2.23
C ARG A 64 15.35 4.13 2.78
N ASP A 65 15.01 4.12 4.05
CA ASP A 65 14.28 5.23 4.69
C ASP A 65 15.09 6.53 4.67
N LYS A 66 16.41 6.48 4.89
CA LYS A 66 17.31 7.64 4.75
C LYS A 66 17.26 8.25 3.35
N GLN A 67 17.21 7.40 2.32
CA GLN A 67 17.13 7.84 0.93
C GLN A 67 15.78 8.49 0.61
N LEU A 68 14.68 7.93 1.14
CA LEU A 68 13.32 8.40 0.84
C LEU A 68 12.88 9.58 1.73
N ALA A 69 13.44 9.73 2.93
CA ALA A 69 13.01 10.73 3.92
C ALA A 69 12.91 12.17 3.37
N PRO A 70 13.87 12.70 2.58
CA PRO A 70 13.76 14.05 2.04
C PRO A 70 12.51 14.24 1.17
N GLU A 71 12.20 13.27 0.32
CA GLU A 71 11.05 13.34 -0.58
C GLU A 71 9.72 13.23 0.18
N ILE A 72 9.66 12.40 1.21
CA ILE A 72 8.45 12.19 2.02
C ILE A 72 8.15 13.42 2.89
N LEU A 73 9.18 13.99 3.54
CA LEU A 73 9.04 15.25 4.28
C LEU A 73 8.58 16.38 3.35
N ARG A 74 9.14 16.45 2.15
CA ARG A 74 8.71 17.41 1.13
C ARG A 74 7.25 17.17 0.76
N PHE A 75 6.86 15.95 0.39
CA PHE A 75 5.50 15.60 -0.04
C PHE A 75 4.42 16.04 0.97
N PHE A 76 4.63 15.76 2.26
CA PHE A 76 3.72 16.21 3.31
C PHE A 76 3.89 17.69 3.70
N GLY A 77 4.96 18.34 3.26
CA GLY A 77 5.27 19.72 3.61
C GLY A 77 5.71 19.89 5.06
N VAL A 78 6.37 18.88 5.63
CA VAL A 78 6.84 18.89 7.00
C VAL A 78 7.98 19.88 7.13
N ARG A 79 7.83 20.86 8.01
CA ARG A 79 8.87 21.86 8.33
C ARG A 79 9.49 21.66 9.71
N TYR A 80 8.74 21.03 10.60
CA TYR A 80 9.13 20.80 11.98
C TYR A 80 8.72 19.40 12.41
N VAL A 81 9.61 18.76 13.16
CA VAL A 81 9.32 17.51 13.87
C VAL A 81 9.35 17.85 15.35
N VAL A 82 8.31 17.47 16.07
CA VAL A 82 8.21 17.68 17.52
C VAL A 82 8.07 16.33 18.19
N TRP A 83 8.97 16.07 19.13
CA TRP A 83 8.98 14.90 19.99
C TRP A 83 8.71 15.33 21.42
N HIS A 84 7.87 14.55 22.12
CA HIS A 84 7.57 14.73 23.53
C HIS A 84 8.04 13.50 24.29
N SER A 85 8.61 13.72 25.48
CA SER A 85 8.98 12.64 26.37
C SER A 85 7.76 11.80 26.76
N PRO A 86 7.94 10.49 26.99
CA PRO A 86 6.90 9.60 27.48
C PRO A 86 6.22 10.14 28.75
N ARG A 87 4.89 10.25 28.71
CA ARG A 87 4.07 10.53 29.90
C ARG A 87 3.83 9.30 30.78
N GLN A 88 3.94 8.11 30.17
CA GLN A 88 3.78 6.82 30.84
C GLN A 88 5.07 6.03 30.71
N GLU A 89 5.56 5.51 31.83
CA GLU A 89 6.86 4.82 31.90
C GLU A 89 6.96 3.63 30.94
N GLN A 90 5.86 2.88 30.79
CA GLN A 90 5.78 1.73 29.89
C GLN A 90 6.06 2.08 28.41
N ASN A 91 5.86 3.33 28.00
CA ASN A 91 6.08 3.78 26.62
C ASN A 91 7.48 4.40 26.41
N ARG A 92 8.30 4.50 27.48
CA ARG A 92 9.59 5.20 27.43
C ARG A 92 10.54 4.63 26.40
N ALA A 93 10.76 3.32 26.43
CA ALA A 93 11.67 2.66 25.51
C ALA A 93 11.25 2.87 24.03
N ALA A 94 9.96 2.72 23.73
CA ALA A 94 9.43 2.92 22.38
C ALA A 94 9.65 4.36 21.89
N LEU A 95 9.30 5.36 22.70
CA LEU A 95 9.43 6.77 22.30
C LEU A 95 10.89 7.25 22.21
N GLU A 96 11.78 6.73 23.05
CA GLU A 96 13.24 6.93 22.94
C GLU A 96 13.77 6.29 21.65
N ASN A 97 13.33 5.08 21.30
CA ASN A 97 13.71 4.42 20.05
C ASN A 97 13.21 5.19 18.82
N VAL A 98 11.98 5.70 18.85
CA VAL A 98 11.44 6.57 17.79
C VAL A 98 12.30 7.83 17.66
N ARG A 99 12.68 8.46 18.78
CA ARG A 99 13.58 9.62 18.77
C ARG A 99 14.91 9.30 18.11
N ALA A 100 15.56 8.22 18.51
CA ALA A 100 16.83 7.78 17.94
C ALA A 100 16.69 7.50 16.43
N TYR A 101 15.59 6.87 16.01
CA TYR A 101 15.27 6.65 14.61
C TYR A 101 15.15 7.96 13.83
N ILE A 102 14.33 8.91 14.29
CA ILE A 102 14.13 10.19 13.57
C ILE A 102 15.42 11.01 13.48
N GLU A 103 16.25 11.02 14.53
CA GLU A 103 17.54 11.72 14.55
C GLU A 103 18.56 11.07 13.59
N ASN A 104 18.46 9.75 13.37
CA ASN A 104 19.33 9.01 12.46
C ASN A 104 18.87 9.08 11.00
N VAL A 105 17.56 9.12 10.75
CA VAL A 105 16.96 8.93 9.42
C VAL A 105 16.55 10.23 8.75
N LEU A 106 15.95 11.16 9.50
CA LEU A 106 15.40 12.38 8.91
C LEU A 106 16.49 13.46 8.76
N PRO A 107 16.48 14.24 7.66
CA PRO A 107 17.35 15.40 7.50
C PRO A 107 16.87 16.58 8.36
N ILE A 108 17.11 16.51 9.67
CA ILE A 108 16.60 17.47 10.66
C ILE A 108 17.71 18.01 11.57
N THR A 109 17.53 19.23 12.07
CA THR A 109 18.43 19.87 13.05
C THR A 109 17.65 20.27 14.30
N LYS A 110 18.11 19.83 15.48
CA LYS A 110 17.52 20.22 16.77
C LYS A 110 17.69 21.73 16.99
N PHE A 111 16.62 22.45 17.30
CA PHE A 111 16.66 23.89 17.58
C PHE A 111 15.95 24.28 18.89
N TYR A 112 15.25 23.33 19.51
CA TYR A 112 14.55 23.54 20.78
C TYR A 112 14.65 22.28 21.63
N ASP A 113 14.90 22.47 22.92
CA ASP A 113 15.02 21.41 23.92
C ASP A 113 14.69 22.04 25.27
N ALA A 114 13.52 21.72 25.83
CA ALA A 114 13.07 22.26 27.11
C ALA A 114 12.34 21.19 27.90
N THR A 115 12.42 21.29 29.22
CA THR A 115 11.68 20.44 30.15
C THR A 115 10.84 21.32 31.06
N ASP A 116 9.55 21.02 31.13
CA ASP A 116 8.59 21.65 32.03
C ASP A 116 7.86 20.60 32.87
N ASP A 117 6.79 21.01 33.55
CA ASP A 117 5.95 20.15 34.37
C ASP A 117 5.17 19.09 33.57
N THR A 118 5.13 19.21 32.24
CA THR A 118 4.51 18.25 31.33
C THR A 118 5.50 17.28 30.67
N GLY A 119 6.80 17.48 30.90
CA GLY A 119 7.89 16.65 30.40
C GLY A 119 8.87 17.40 29.49
N THR A 120 9.73 16.66 28.80
CA THR A 120 10.67 17.20 27.83
C THR A 120 10.01 17.33 26.47
N THR A 121 10.16 18.49 25.85
CA THR A 121 9.78 18.74 24.44
C THR A 121 11.01 19.09 23.64
N ILE A 122 11.21 18.36 22.54
CA ILE A 122 12.30 18.60 21.60
C ILE A 122 11.70 18.92 20.24
N ALA A 123 12.16 20.01 19.63
CA ALA A 123 11.77 20.37 18.28
C ALA A 123 12.97 20.42 17.34
N TYR A 124 12.76 19.86 16.16
CA TYR A 124 13.71 19.83 15.08
C TYR A 124 13.13 20.58 13.88
N ARG A 125 14.00 21.29 13.17
CA ARG A 125 13.70 21.93 11.90
C ARG A 125 14.15 20.99 10.79
N VAL A 126 13.31 20.80 9.78
CA VAL A 126 13.71 20.08 8.56
C VAL A 126 14.72 20.93 7.79
N ASN A 127 15.83 20.32 7.42
CA ASN A 127 16.89 20.94 6.64
C ASN A 127 16.41 21.23 5.20
N ASP A 128 17.23 21.91 4.40
CA ASP A 128 16.90 22.14 2.99
C ASP A 128 16.75 20.82 2.25
N LEU A 129 15.62 20.67 1.55
CA LEU A 129 15.23 19.46 0.84
C LEU A 129 15.49 19.60 -0.66
N PRO A 130 15.78 18.50 -1.38
CA PRO A 130 15.95 18.53 -2.83
C PRO A 130 14.64 18.94 -3.54
N GLN A 131 14.79 19.48 -4.76
CA GLN A 131 13.67 19.89 -5.60
C GLN A 131 12.76 18.72 -5.98
N ALA A 132 11.47 19.02 -6.16
CA ALA A 132 10.45 18.08 -6.61
C ALA A 132 10.87 17.33 -7.87
N GLN A 133 10.65 16.01 -7.85
CA GLN A 133 10.67 15.25 -9.09
C GLN A 133 9.52 15.74 -9.95
N THR A 134 9.79 15.99 -11.24
CA THR A 134 8.76 16.43 -12.18
C THR A 134 7.99 15.26 -12.75
N THR A 135 8.57 14.06 -12.79
CA THR A 135 7.93 12.83 -13.26
C THR A 135 7.79 11.85 -12.10
N ILE A 136 6.60 11.31 -11.93
CA ILE A 136 6.23 10.34 -10.91
C ILE A 136 5.89 9.05 -11.65
N GLN A 137 6.68 8.00 -11.42
CA GLN A 137 6.40 6.65 -11.90
C GLN A 137 5.42 6.00 -10.91
N LEU A 138 4.25 5.57 -11.37
CA LEU A 138 3.22 5.01 -10.48
C LEU A 138 3.55 3.59 -10.00
N GLY A 139 4.50 2.92 -10.64
CA GLY A 139 5.04 1.64 -10.16
C GLY A 139 5.98 1.81 -8.96
N ASP A 140 6.56 3.00 -8.75
CA ASP A 140 7.53 3.22 -7.68
C ASP A 140 6.85 3.15 -6.31
N GLY A 141 7.49 2.50 -5.33
CA GLY A 141 6.92 2.34 -3.98
C GLY A 141 6.60 3.65 -3.26
N ILE A 142 7.31 4.75 -3.57
CA ILE A 142 7.01 6.08 -3.00
C ILE A 142 5.75 6.71 -3.60
N SER A 143 5.41 6.36 -4.85
CA SER A 143 4.25 6.90 -5.56
C SER A 143 2.93 6.50 -4.90
N ARG A 144 2.94 5.48 -4.03
CA ARG A 144 1.80 5.11 -3.18
C ARG A 144 1.24 6.31 -2.40
N LEU A 145 2.10 7.25 -2.01
CA LEU A 145 1.71 8.51 -1.36
C LEU A 145 0.89 9.41 -2.28
N ASN A 146 1.13 9.35 -3.58
CA ASN A 146 0.37 10.12 -4.54
C ASN A 146 -1.00 9.48 -4.82
N LEU A 147 -1.22 8.20 -4.53
CA LEU A 147 -2.45 7.49 -4.88
C LEU A 147 -3.51 7.57 -3.76
N GLY A 148 -4.61 8.27 -4.05
CA GLY A 148 -5.83 8.31 -3.23
C GLY A 148 -6.84 7.23 -3.62
N GLU A 149 -8.15 7.49 -3.45
CA GLU A 149 -9.21 6.56 -3.85
C GLU A 149 -9.24 6.33 -5.37
N GLY A 150 -9.63 5.12 -5.78
CA GLY A 150 -9.93 4.79 -7.18
C GLY A 150 -8.77 4.19 -7.99
N TRP A 151 -7.65 3.91 -7.33
CA TRP A 151 -6.55 3.13 -7.89
C TRP A 151 -6.58 1.69 -7.41
N GLY A 152 -6.08 0.79 -8.24
CA GLY A 152 -5.72 -0.57 -7.88
C GLY A 152 -4.40 -0.60 -7.14
N VAL A 153 -3.77 -1.77 -7.14
CA VAL A 153 -2.53 -2.00 -6.40
C VAL A 153 -1.32 -1.48 -7.16
N VAL A 154 -0.35 -0.91 -6.43
CA VAL A 154 0.96 -0.52 -6.98
C VAL A 154 1.73 -1.76 -7.39
N ASN A 155 2.11 -1.83 -8.67
CA ASN A 155 2.90 -2.92 -9.22
C ASN A 155 4.31 -2.41 -9.58
N PRO A 156 5.38 -2.90 -8.92
CA PRO A 156 6.75 -2.38 -9.07
C PRO A 156 7.35 -2.40 -10.48
N ASP A 157 6.72 -3.04 -11.45
CA ASP A 157 7.22 -3.16 -12.83
C ASP A 157 6.14 -2.84 -13.88
N ALA A 158 5.04 -2.18 -13.49
CA ALA A 158 3.92 -1.93 -14.39
C ALA A 158 3.13 -0.66 -14.06
N SER A 159 2.21 -0.31 -14.96
CA SER A 159 1.20 0.72 -14.74
C SER A 159 0.25 0.38 -13.59
N VAL A 160 -0.33 1.39 -12.97
CA VAL A 160 -1.38 1.24 -11.94
C VAL A 160 -2.74 1.51 -12.57
N TRP A 161 -3.67 0.58 -12.36
CA TRP A 161 -5.02 0.68 -12.92
C TRP A 161 -5.92 1.60 -12.12
N ALA A 162 -6.61 2.50 -12.81
CA ALA A 162 -7.79 3.16 -12.27
C ALA A 162 -8.94 2.14 -12.23
N THR A 163 -9.39 1.82 -11.03
CA THR A 163 -10.43 0.81 -10.75
C THR A 163 -11.82 1.43 -10.58
N ARG A 164 -11.89 2.76 -10.58
CA ARG A 164 -13.12 3.55 -10.47
C ARG A 164 -13.17 4.63 -11.52
N ARG A 165 -14.35 5.22 -11.71
CA ARG A 165 -14.50 6.38 -12.61
C ARG A 165 -13.72 7.58 -12.13
N ASP A 166 -13.67 7.79 -10.81
CA ASP A 166 -12.82 8.82 -10.22
C ASP A 166 -11.60 8.16 -9.58
N ALA A 167 -10.42 8.48 -10.11
CA ALA A 167 -9.13 8.08 -9.54
C ALA A 167 -8.37 9.32 -9.05
N LYS A 168 -8.16 9.41 -7.74
CA LYS A 168 -7.57 10.58 -7.05
C LYS A 168 -6.07 10.47 -6.93
N PHE A 169 -5.37 11.50 -7.34
CA PHE A 169 -3.93 11.62 -7.28
C PHE A 169 -3.54 12.90 -6.53
N TYR A 170 -2.53 12.83 -5.67
CA TYR A 170 -2.04 13.94 -4.88
C TYR A 170 -0.65 14.33 -5.35
N ALA A 171 -0.44 15.62 -5.62
CA ALA A 171 0.86 16.15 -5.99
C ALA A 171 1.17 17.40 -5.17
N ARG A 172 2.35 17.46 -4.57
CA ARG A 172 2.82 18.68 -3.92
C ARG A 172 3.65 19.52 -4.87
N LEU A 173 3.33 20.80 -4.97
CA LEU A 173 4.10 21.79 -5.73
C LEU A 173 4.66 22.86 -4.79
N ASP A 174 5.89 23.28 -5.02
CA ASP A 174 6.57 24.25 -4.14
C ASP A 174 6.06 25.69 -4.32
N ALA A 175 5.49 26.01 -5.49
CA ALA A 175 4.99 27.32 -5.83
C ALA A 175 3.70 27.24 -6.64
N ALA A 176 2.89 28.31 -6.60
CA ALA A 176 1.75 28.48 -7.49
C ALA A 176 2.27 29.09 -8.80
N ARG A 177 2.42 28.27 -9.83
CA ARG A 177 2.94 28.64 -11.15
C ARG A 177 2.13 27.95 -12.25
N ASN A 178 2.48 28.23 -13.49
CA ASN A 178 1.95 27.51 -14.64
C ASN A 178 2.68 26.18 -14.77
N TYR A 179 1.93 25.08 -14.78
CA TYR A 179 2.47 23.75 -14.96
C TYR A 179 1.83 23.06 -16.18
N ALA A 180 2.67 22.46 -17.02
CA ALA A 180 2.26 21.49 -18.01
C ALA A 180 2.02 20.15 -17.31
N PHE A 181 0.97 19.44 -17.73
CA PHE A 181 0.60 18.14 -17.18
C PHE A 181 0.57 17.12 -18.30
N SER A 182 1.33 16.05 -18.17
CA SER A 182 1.32 14.93 -19.12
C SER A 182 1.34 13.60 -18.38
N PHE A 183 0.87 12.55 -19.03
CA PHE A 183 0.83 11.21 -18.46
C PHE A 183 0.85 10.14 -19.54
N SER A 184 1.37 8.96 -19.22
CA SER A 184 1.23 7.75 -20.05
C SER A 184 0.01 6.98 -19.56
N ALA A 185 -0.87 6.63 -20.49
CA ALA A 185 -2.05 5.83 -20.21
C ALA A 185 -2.22 4.69 -21.20
N PHE A 186 -2.62 3.54 -20.68
CA PHE A 186 -3.17 2.43 -21.45
C PHE A 186 -4.70 2.42 -21.31
N ALA A 187 -5.43 2.62 -22.41
CA ALA A 187 -6.88 2.43 -22.43
C ALA A 187 -7.24 1.02 -22.95
N PRO A 188 -8.08 0.26 -22.23
CA PRO A 188 -8.40 -1.12 -22.61
C PRO A 188 -9.38 -1.23 -23.77
N MET A 189 -10.11 -0.16 -24.09
CA MET A 189 -11.15 -0.08 -25.10
C MET A 189 -11.03 1.25 -25.86
N PRO A 190 -11.49 1.32 -27.12
CA PRO A 190 -11.61 2.59 -27.84
C PRO A 190 -12.64 3.51 -27.18
N ASP A 191 -12.63 4.79 -27.58
CA ASP A 191 -13.58 5.83 -27.15
C ASP A 191 -13.60 6.14 -25.64
N GLN A 192 -12.62 5.65 -24.88
CA GLN A 192 -12.47 6.01 -23.48
C GLN A 192 -12.19 7.50 -23.36
N ARG A 193 -13.04 8.24 -22.64
CA ARG A 193 -12.80 9.66 -22.34
C ARG A 193 -12.31 9.83 -20.92
N VAL A 194 -11.43 10.79 -20.73
CA VAL A 194 -10.95 11.21 -19.41
C VAL A 194 -11.02 12.73 -19.27
N ARG A 195 -11.57 13.19 -18.15
CA ARG A 195 -11.52 14.57 -17.70
C ARG A 195 -10.56 14.65 -16.52
N VAL A 196 -9.51 15.46 -16.63
CA VAL A 196 -8.58 15.69 -15.53
C VAL A 196 -9.00 16.95 -14.79
N MET A 197 -9.32 16.80 -13.51
CA MET A 197 -9.67 17.90 -12.61
C MET A 197 -8.48 18.19 -11.70
N VAL A 198 -8.16 19.46 -11.45
CA VAL A 198 -7.15 19.88 -10.48
C VAL A 198 -7.80 20.84 -9.48
N ASN A 199 -7.78 20.48 -8.19
CA ASN A 199 -8.42 21.23 -7.10
C ASN A 199 -9.89 21.61 -7.42
N GLY A 200 -10.63 20.70 -8.05
CA GLY A 200 -12.02 20.91 -8.45
C GLY A 200 -12.24 21.72 -9.73
N GLN A 201 -11.18 22.15 -10.42
CA GLN A 201 -11.26 22.84 -11.72
C GLN A 201 -10.88 21.90 -12.87
N LEU A 202 -11.61 21.95 -13.99
CA LEU A 202 -11.28 21.15 -15.17
C LEU A 202 -9.98 21.65 -15.81
N LEU A 203 -8.97 20.80 -15.89
CA LEU A 203 -7.70 21.11 -16.57
C LEU A 203 -7.78 20.79 -18.07
N CYS A 204 -8.36 19.63 -18.41
CA CYS A 204 -8.47 19.14 -19.78
C CYS A 204 -9.48 18.00 -19.87
N ALA A 205 -9.99 17.78 -21.08
CA ALA A 205 -10.74 16.59 -21.47
C ALA A 205 -10.05 15.96 -22.68
N LEU A 206 -9.82 14.66 -22.63
CA LEU A 206 -9.08 13.89 -23.63
C LEU A 206 -9.87 12.66 -24.03
N ALA A 207 -9.79 12.29 -25.31
CA ALA A 207 -10.15 10.95 -25.77
C ALA A 207 -8.88 10.10 -25.77
N LEU A 208 -8.93 8.95 -25.12
CA LEU A 208 -7.86 7.97 -25.06
C LEU A 208 -8.08 6.96 -26.19
N ASP A 209 -7.00 6.70 -26.92
CA ASP A 209 -6.95 5.67 -27.94
C ASP A 209 -6.71 4.34 -27.25
N GLU A 210 -7.22 3.25 -27.83
CA GLU A 210 -6.96 1.91 -27.34
C GLU A 210 -5.44 1.62 -27.34
N GLY A 211 -4.95 1.04 -26.25
CA GLY A 211 -3.54 0.75 -26.05
C GLY A 211 -2.78 1.86 -25.34
N GLU A 212 -1.46 1.73 -25.32
CA GLU A 212 -0.57 2.65 -24.62
C GLU A 212 -0.25 3.89 -25.46
N ARG A 213 -0.45 5.06 -24.87
CA ARG A 213 -0.17 6.37 -25.47
C ARG A 213 0.22 7.38 -24.40
N VAL A 214 0.94 8.41 -24.84
CA VAL A 214 1.26 9.58 -24.02
C VAL A 214 0.27 10.70 -24.32
N TYR A 215 -0.30 11.26 -23.27
CA TYR A 215 -1.24 12.37 -23.32
C TYR A 215 -0.66 13.60 -22.66
N SER A 216 -1.05 14.77 -23.14
CA SER A 216 -0.61 16.05 -22.59
C SER A 216 -1.78 17.01 -22.52
N CYS A 217 -1.93 17.62 -21.35
CA CYS A 217 -2.87 18.69 -21.09
C CYS A 217 -2.13 20.02 -21.15
N ARG A 218 -2.46 20.82 -22.16
CA ARG A 218 -2.17 22.26 -22.15
C ARG A 218 -3.37 22.93 -21.50
N ALA A 219 -3.15 23.78 -20.50
CA ALA A 219 -4.22 24.42 -19.75
C ALA A 219 -5.22 25.10 -20.69
N ILE A 220 -6.42 24.54 -20.84
CA ILE A 220 -7.52 25.20 -21.53
C ILE A 220 -8.39 25.82 -20.44
N GLY A 221 -8.12 27.08 -20.11
CA GLY A 221 -8.96 27.91 -19.24
C GLY A 221 -8.32 28.26 -17.90
N ASP A 222 -7.79 29.49 -17.84
CA ASP A 222 -7.33 30.27 -16.68
C ASP A 222 -6.28 29.62 -15.75
N ALA A 223 -5.15 30.31 -15.60
CA ALA A 223 -3.91 29.93 -14.94
C ALA A 223 -3.99 29.73 -13.40
N ARG A 224 -5.11 29.22 -12.88
CA ARG A 224 -5.46 29.24 -11.44
C ARG A 224 -5.78 27.88 -10.81
N ALA A 225 -5.73 26.77 -11.56
CA ALA A 225 -6.03 25.45 -11.01
C ALA A 225 -4.95 24.95 -10.05
N TRP A 226 -3.68 25.28 -10.29
CA TRP A 226 -2.55 24.88 -9.46
C TRP A 226 -2.33 25.83 -8.29
N ARG A 227 -1.96 25.29 -7.13
CA ARG A 227 -1.57 26.06 -5.94
C ARG A 227 -0.26 25.55 -5.36
N ALA A 228 0.41 26.41 -4.60
CA ALA A 228 1.51 25.99 -3.74
C ALA A 228 0.99 25.03 -2.65
N GLY A 229 1.78 24.00 -2.34
CA GLY A 229 1.39 22.94 -1.42
C GLY A 229 0.71 21.77 -2.13
N MET A 230 -0.20 21.09 -1.42
CA MET A 230 -0.84 19.88 -1.92
C MET A 230 -1.95 20.21 -2.93
N ASN A 231 -1.90 19.57 -4.09
CA ASN A 231 -2.90 19.63 -5.15
C ASN A 231 -3.60 18.28 -5.26
N GLU A 232 -4.92 18.30 -5.33
CA GLU A 232 -5.71 17.13 -5.68
C GLU A 232 -5.93 17.12 -7.19
N ILE A 233 -5.62 16.00 -7.82
CA ILE A 233 -5.82 15.73 -9.24
C ILE A 233 -6.80 14.55 -9.33
N ILE A 234 -7.87 14.68 -10.10
CA ILE A 234 -8.85 13.60 -10.29
C ILE A 234 -8.90 13.25 -11.77
N PHE A 235 -8.63 12.00 -12.10
CA PHE A 235 -8.94 11.45 -13.41
C PHE A 235 -10.39 10.94 -13.37
N HIS A 236 -11.27 11.62 -14.09
CA HIS A 236 -12.67 11.21 -14.26
C HIS A 236 -12.83 10.49 -15.60
N PHE A 237 -13.02 9.18 -15.55
CA PHE A 237 -13.22 8.30 -16.69
C PHE A 237 -14.70 8.06 -16.94
N ASP A 238 -15.13 8.16 -18.21
CA ASP A 238 -16.54 8.02 -18.57
C ASP A 238 -17.01 6.54 -18.50
N THR A 239 -16.14 5.60 -18.88
CA THR A 239 -16.43 4.16 -18.96
C THR A 239 -15.51 3.31 -18.08
N LEU A 240 -16.01 2.13 -17.70
CA LEU A 240 -15.25 1.08 -17.02
C LEU A 240 -15.38 -0.20 -17.84
N THR A 241 -14.30 -0.96 -17.93
CA THR A 241 -14.19 -2.21 -18.69
C THR A 241 -14.10 -3.41 -17.74
N PRO A 242 -14.95 -4.45 -17.89
CA PRO A 242 -14.89 -5.64 -17.05
C PRO A 242 -13.58 -6.40 -17.25
N VAL A 243 -12.86 -6.64 -16.16
CA VAL A 243 -11.53 -7.28 -16.19
C VAL A 243 -11.59 -8.66 -16.83
N SER A 244 -12.54 -9.48 -16.40
CA SER A 244 -12.73 -10.87 -16.84
C SER A 244 -13.02 -11.02 -18.34
N SER A 245 -13.51 -9.96 -18.98
CA SER A 245 -13.84 -9.98 -20.42
C SER A 245 -12.66 -9.59 -21.30
N ARG A 246 -11.72 -8.81 -20.76
CA ARG A 246 -10.69 -8.13 -21.54
C ARG A 246 -9.28 -8.64 -21.27
N PHE A 247 -9.00 -9.10 -20.05
CA PHE A 247 -7.67 -9.49 -19.60
C PHE A 247 -7.58 -10.98 -19.30
N ILE A 248 -7.99 -11.79 -20.28
CA ILE A 248 -7.76 -13.24 -20.24
C ILE A 248 -6.30 -13.46 -20.62
N GLY A 249 -5.52 -13.94 -19.66
CA GLY A 249 -4.06 -13.96 -19.75
C GLY A 249 -3.46 -15.34 -19.62
N ASN A 250 -2.13 -15.37 -19.64
CA ASN A 250 -1.32 -16.54 -19.31
C ASN A 250 -0.22 -16.07 -18.35
N TYR A 251 -0.62 -15.77 -17.12
CA TYR A 251 0.24 -15.09 -16.16
C TYR A 251 1.05 -16.10 -15.32
N ALA A 252 2.38 -15.97 -15.31
CA ALA A 252 3.23 -16.93 -14.62
C ALA A 252 2.99 -16.97 -13.10
N VAL A 253 2.74 -18.18 -12.56
CA VAL A 253 2.65 -18.41 -11.11
C VAL A 253 4.02 -18.82 -10.58
N GLY A 254 4.81 -17.83 -10.17
CA GLY A 254 6.17 -18.05 -9.67
C GLY A 254 7.02 -18.86 -10.66
N ALA A 255 7.69 -19.89 -10.16
CA ALA A 255 8.46 -20.86 -10.95
C ALA A 255 7.71 -22.20 -11.14
N THR A 256 6.38 -22.24 -10.96
CA THR A 256 5.57 -23.48 -10.95
C THR A 256 5.25 -24.04 -12.34
N LYS A 257 5.66 -23.35 -13.41
CA LYS A 257 5.36 -23.64 -14.84
C LYS A 257 3.87 -23.56 -15.24
N ILE A 258 2.95 -23.37 -14.29
CA ILE A 258 1.54 -23.10 -14.57
C ILE A 258 1.35 -21.60 -14.81
N LEU A 259 0.48 -21.30 -15.76
CA LEU A 259 0.06 -19.95 -16.11
C LEU A 259 -1.38 -19.76 -15.63
N ALA A 260 -1.63 -18.71 -14.86
CA ALA A 260 -2.97 -18.33 -14.43
C ALA A 260 -3.73 -17.69 -15.60
N PRO A 261 -4.96 -18.15 -15.89
CA PRO A 261 -5.79 -17.58 -16.96
C PRO A 261 -6.46 -16.24 -16.61
N VAL A 262 -6.40 -15.88 -15.32
CA VAL A 262 -7.09 -14.74 -14.69
C VAL A 262 -6.09 -13.90 -13.89
N SER A 263 -6.37 -12.63 -13.69
CA SER A 263 -5.56 -11.78 -12.81
C SER A 263 -5.84 -12.15 -11.34
N ILE A 264 -4.78 -12.25 -10.54
CA ILE A 264 -4.87 -12.59 -9.13
C ILE A 264 -4.08 -11.56 -8.33
N VAL A 265 -4.72 -10.95 -7.34
CA VAL A 265 -4.07 -10.13 -6.33
C VAL A 265 -4.34 -10.74 -4.97
N VAL A 266 -3.28 -11.02 -4.22
CA VAL A 266 -3.40 -11.44 -2.83
C VAL A 266 -2.81 -10.35 -1.94
N ALA A 267 -3.51 -10.02 -0.85
CA ALA A 267 -3.04 -9.05 0.13
C ALA A 267 -3.33 -9.58 1.54
N SER A 268 -2.31 -9.62 2.37
CA SER A 268 -2.33 -10.10 3.74
C SER A 268 -1.83 -9.02 4.68
N ALA A 269 -2.51 -8.84 5.81
CA ALA A 269 -2.09 -7.93 6.86
C ALA A 269 -2.35 -8.50 8.25
N GLY A 270 -1.31 -8.48 9.09
CA GLY A 270 -1.43 -8.63 10.53
C GLY A 270 -2.22 -7.50 11.18
N SER A 271 -2.60 -7.66 12.45
CA SER A 271 -3.52 -6.72 13.12
C SER A 271 -2.98 -5.28 13.18
N GLU A 272 -1.67 -5.10 13.28
CA GLU A 272 -1.04 -3.79 13.43
C GLU A 272 -0.78 -3.10 12.08
N VAL A 273 -0.81 -3.88 10.99
CA VAL A 273 -0.48 -3.41 9.64
C VAL A 273 -1.70 -3.44 8.70
N GLY A 274 -2.88 -3.79 9.20
CA GLY A 274 -4.13 -3.64 8.44
C GLY A 274 -5.30 -4.52 8.81
N ASP A 275 -5.05 -5.69 9.41
CA ASP A 275 -6.08 -6.68 9.77
C ASP A 275 -7.00 -7.09 8.60
N PHE A 276 -6.42 -7.59 7.51
CA PHE A 276 -7.19 -8.11 6.37
C PHE A 276 -6.54 -9.32 5.71
N ALA A 277 -7.35 -10.07 4.98
CA ALA A 277 -6.97 -11.18 4.10
C ALA A 277 -7.81 -11.10 2.83
N HIS A 278 -7.23 -10.62 1.73
CA HIS A 278 -7.89 -10.46 0.44
C HIS A 278 -7.31 -11.36 -0.64
N VAL A 279 -8.18 -11.90 -1.48
CA VAL A 279 -7.82 -12.65 -2.68
C VAL A 279 -8.72 -12.19 -3.81
N TYR A 280 -8.27 -11.22 -4.59
CA TYR A 280 -8.99 -10.72 -5.75
C TYR A 280 -8.70 -11.60 -6.97
N VAL A 281 -9.75 -12.14 -7.58
CA VAL A 281 -9.70 -12.86 -8.86
C VAL A 281 -10.46 -12.04 -9.88
N ASP A 282 -9.76 -11.55 -10.91
CA ASP A 282 -10.26 -10.53 -11.85
C ASP A 282 -10.94 -9.36 -11.12
N GLY A 283 -10.36 -8.94 -9.99
CA GLY A 283 -10.86 -7.83 -9.17
C GLY A 283 -12.03 -8.15 -8.24
N ILE A 284 -12.50 -9.40 -8.18
CA ILE A 284 -13.53 -9.83 -7.22
C ILE A 284 -12.86 -10.46 -6.01
N ASP A 285 -13.07 -9.92 -4.80
CA ASP A 285 -12.54 -10.54 -3.58
C ASP A 285 -13.28 -11.85 -3.27
N THR A 286 -12.53 -12.93 -3.31
CA THR A 286 -12.99 -14.30 -3.08
C THR A 286 -12.63 -14.83 -1.70
N SER A 287 -11.82 -14.10 -0.94
CA SER A 287 -11.39 -14.49 0.40
C SER A 287 -12.54 -14.50 1.41
N PRO A 288 -12.57 -15.43 2.37
CA PRO A 288 -13.46 -15.33 3.54
C PRO A 288 -13.11 -14.14 4.45
N ASN A 289 -11.88 -13.66 4.39
CA ASN A 289 -11.35 -12.54 5.19
C ASN A 289 -11.55 -12.73 6.71
N LEU A 290 -11.23 -13.91 7.24
CA LEU A 290 -11.31 -14.24 8.67
C LEU A 290 -9.90 -14.38 9.28
N ARG A 291 -9.76 -14.28 10.60
CA ARG A 291 -8.46 -14.47 11.29
C ARG A 291 -7.84 -15.83 10.94
N GLY A 292 -6.51 -15.84 10.79
CA GLY A 292 -5.72 -17.02 10.45
C GLY A 292 -5.46 -17.14 8.95
N TYR A 293 -5.20 -18.36 8.48
CA TYR A 293 -4.95 -18.64 7.07
C TYR A 293 -6.27 -18.68 6.28
N ASN A 294 -6.36 -17.92 5.20
CA ASN A 294 -7.45 -17.96 4.22
C ASN A 294 -6.90 -18.55 2.93
N VAL A 295 -7.56 -19.56 2.39
CA VAL A 295 -7.13 -20.30 1.22
C VAL A 295 -8.21 -20.23 0.15
N VAL A 296 -7.81 -19.93 -1.08
CA VAL A 296 -8.63 -19.91 -2.30
C VAL A 296 -8.00 -20.84 -3.33
N VAL A 297 -8.80 -21.71 -3.93
CA VAL A 297 -8.38 -22.71 -4.91
C VAL A 297 -9.04 -22.41 -6.24
N LEU A 298 -8.24 -22.27 -7.29
CA LEU A 298 -8.68 -21.95 -8.64
C LEU A 298 -8.32 -23.06 -9.62
N HIS A 299 -9.21 -23.30 -10.57
CA HIS A 299 -8.92 -24.16 -11.71
C HIS A 299 -7.84 -23.51 -12.60
N GLU A 300 -6.79 -24.25 -12.93
CA GLU A 300 -5.61 -23.77 -13.67
C GLU A 300 -5.85 -23.39 -15.13
N LYS A 301 -6.98 -23.79 -15.73
CA LYS A 301 -7.31 -23.52 -17.14
C LYS A 301 -8.39 -22.47 -17.29
N THR A 302 -9.39 -22.48 -16.40
CA THR A 302 -10.55 -21.59 -16.50
C THR A 302 -10.49 -20.43 -15.50
N GLY A 303 -9.64 -20.51 -14.47
CA GLY A 303 -9.60 -19.53 -13.38
C GLY A 303 -10.80 -19.61 -12.44
N ALA A 304 -11.70 -20.58 -12.65
CA ALA A 304 -12.91 -20.73 -11.85
C ALA A 304 -12.57 -21.04 -10.38
N LEU A 305 -13.29 -20.39 -9.48
CA LEU A 305 -13.23 -20.68 -8.05
C LEU A 305 -13.77 -22.09 -7.78
N GLU A 306 -12.92 -22.97 -7.24
CA GLU A 306 -13.31 -24.35 -6.90
C GLU A 306 -13.58 -24.52 -5.40
N ALA A 307 -12.77 -23.87 -4.55
CA ALA A 307 -12.93 -23.92 -3.12
C ALA A 307 -12.37 -22.68 -2.42
N ARG A 308 -12.91 -22.37 -1.25
CA ARG A 308 -12.34 -21.37 -0.33
C ARG A 308 -12.64 -21.74 1.13
N ALA A 309 -11.71 -21.46 2.03
CA ALA A 309 -11.86 -21.72 3.46
C ALA A 309 -10.92 -20.83 4.28
N ALA A 310 -11.23 -20.68 5.57
CA ALA A 310 -10.36 -20.03 6.54
C ALA A 310 -10.07 -20.96 7.72
N PHE A 311 -8.88 -20.81 8.31
CA PHE A 311 -8.33 -21.68 9.35
C PHE A 311 -7.68 -20.81 10.42
N ASP A 312 -8.35 -20.70 11.58
CA ASP A 312 -7.90 -19.86 12.70
C ASP A 312 -6.81 -20.59 13.51
N THR A 313 -5.61 -20.65 12.94
CA THR A 313 -4.42 -21.26 13.56
C THR A 313 -3.89 -20.46 14.75
N PHE A 314 -4.42 -19.27 15.03
CA PHE A 314 -4.23 -18.61 16.32
C PHE A 314 -5.07 -19.25 17.42
N LYS A 315 -6.30 -19.69 17.10
CA LYS A 315 -7.25 -20.26 18.07
C LYS A 315 -6.86 -21.65 18.57
N SER A 316 -6.43 -22.56 17.69
CA SER A 316 -6.14 -23.94 18.10
C SER A 316 -5.29 -24.72 17.09
N ALA A 317 -4.64 -25.80 17.55
CA ALA A 317 -3.89 -26.72 16.69
C ALA A 317 -4.81 -27.56 15.77
N ASP A 318 -6.08 -27.76 16.14
CA ASP A 318 -7.06 -28.45 15.29
C ASP A 318 -7.32 -27.69 13.98
N GLU A 319 -7.31 -26.35 14.01
CA GLU A 319 -7.41 -25.54 12.79
C GLU A 319 -6.14 -25.67 11.92
N SER A 320 -4.97 -25.90 12.53
CA SER A 320 -3.75 -26.21 11.77
C SER A 320 -3.87 -27.58 11.09
N ALA A 321 -4.39 -28.59 11.76
CA ALA A 321 -4.63 -29.90 11.17
C ALA A 321 -5.68 -29.83 10.04
N ARG A 322 -6.75 -29.04 10.21
CA ARG A 322 -7.76 -28.77 9.17
C ARG A 322 -7.15 -28.08 7.94
N LEU A 323 -6.27 -27.10 8.13
CA LEU A 323 -5.53 -26.45 7.04
C LEU A 323 -4.70 -27.47 6.25
N ALA A 324 -3.97 -28.33 6.95
CA ALA A 324 -3.15 -29.37 6.34
C ALA A 324 -4.00 -30.35 5.51
N GLN A 325 -5.11 -30.83 6.07
CA GLN A 325 -6.05 -31.74 5.40
C GLN A 325 -6.69 -31.09 4.18
N PHE A 326 -7.12 -29.83 4.29
CA PHE A 326 -7.70 -29.08 3.17
C PHE A 326 -6.72 -28.99 2.01
N ILE A 327 -5.47 -28.56 2.26
CA ILE A 327 -4.46 -28.45 1.20
C ILE A 327 -4.05 -29.83 0.65
N ALA A 328 -4.05 -30.87 1.48
CA ALA A 328 -3.76 -32.24 1.04
C ALA A 328 -4.81 -32.77 0.04
N ALA A 329 -6.08 -32.39 0.22
CA ALA A 329 -7.19 -32.81 -0.64
C ALA A 329 -7.25 -32.09 -1.99
N ILE A 330 -6.51 -30.99 -2.18
CA ILE A 330 -6.47 -30.26 -3.45
C ILE A 330 -5.82 -31.14 -4.53
N PRO A 331 -6.44 -31.29 -5.72
CA PRO A 331 -5.81 -31.96 -6.85
C PRO A 331 -4.51 -31.27 -7.30
N ASN A 332 -3.51 -32.05 -7.70
CA ASN A 332 -2.28 -31.50 -8.27
C ASN A 332 -2.58 -30.64 -9.52
N GLY A 333 -1.85 -29.53 -9.67
CA GLY A 333 -2.00 -28.59 -10.79
C GLY A 333 -2.91 -27.40 -10.50
N ARG A 334 -3.76 -27.44 -9.47
CA ARG A 334 -4.60 -26.29 -9.09
C ARG A 334 -3.78 -25.12 -8.58
N ILE A 335 -4.23 -23.91 -8.92
CA ILE A 335 -3.65 -22.67 -8.40
C ILE A 335 -4.21 -22.46 -6.99
N VAL A 336 -3.34 -22.13 -6.05
CA VAL A 336 -3.71 -21.93 -4.64
C VAL A 336 -3.20 -20.57 -4.18
N ALA A 337 -4.12 -19.69 -3.82
CA ALA A 337 -3.86 -18.40 -3.20
C ALA A 337 -4.07 -18.51 -1.69
N VAL A 338 -3.11 -18.03 -0.90
CA VAL A 338 -3.15 -18.09 0.56
C VAL A 338 -2.78 -16.73 1.14
N VAL A 339 -3.56 -16.25 2.09
CA VAL A 339 -3.29 -15.01 2.83
C VAL A 339 -3.60 -15.17 4.32
N VAL A 340 -2.86 -14.45 5.16
CA VAL A 340 -3.11 -14.39 6.61
C VAL A 340 -3.82 -13.08 6.98
N ARG A 341 -4.77 -13.15 7.91
CA ARG A 341 -5.33 -12.00 8.61
C ARG A 341 -5.07 -12.10 10.11
N ASP A 342 -4.70 -10.97 10.72
CA ASP A 342 -4.37 -10.83 12.15
C ASP A 342 -3.20 -11.71 12.59
N GLU A 343 -3.43 -13.00 12.85
CA GLU A 343 -2.47 -13.91 13.48
C GLU A 343 -2.70 -15.35 13.00
N ALA A 344 -1.62 -16.04 12.61
CA ALA A 344 -1.68 -17.43 12.16
C ALA A 344 -0.55 -18.33 12.69
N SER A 345 0.37 -17.81 13.51
CA SER A 345 1.58 -18.52 13.93
C SER A 345 1.40 -19.36 15.20
N ARG A 346 0.51 -18.96 16.12
CA ARG A 346 0.55 -19.43 17.51
C ARG A 346 0.38 -20.94 17.66
N ASN A 347 -0.56 -21.54 16.94
CA ASN A 347 -0.78 -22.99 16.93
C ASN A 347 -0.51 -23.60 15.55
N LEU A 348 0.37 -22.99 14.75
CA LEU A 348 0.76 -23.53 13.45
C LEU A 348 1.68 -24.75 13.64
N MET A 349 1.28 -25.87 13.05
CA MET A 349 1.94 -27.16 13.23
C MET A 349 2.72 -27.60 11.98
N GLN A 350 3.60 -28.58 12.16
CA GLN A 350 4.54 -29.02 11.11
C GLN A 350 3.84 -29.62 9.87
N ASP A 351 2.71 -30.28 10.06
CA ASP A 351 1.87 -30.82 9.00
C ASP A 351 1.28 -29.73 8.09
N ALA A 352 0.78 -28.63 8.66
CA ALA A 352 0.32 -27.46 7.91
C ALA A 352 1.48 -26.80 7.15
N ILE A 353 2.66 -26.66 7.76
CA ILE A 353 3.86 -26.18 7.07
C ILE A 353 4.22 -27.08 5.88
N ASN A 354 4.17 -28.40 6.05
CA ASN A 354 4.42 -29.34 4.97
C ASN A 354 3.37 -29.24 3.86
N ALA A 355 2.11 -28.99 4.22
CA ALA A 355 1.03 -28.77 3.26
C ALA A 355 1.25 -27.48 2.46
N LEU A 356 1.62 -26.37 3.10
CA LEU A 356 1.99 -25.12 2.43
C LEU A 356 3.22 -25.32 1.51
N ARG A 357 4.22 -26.08 1.94
CA ARG A 357 5.36 -26.44 1.06
C ARG A 357 4.93 -27.22 -0.19
N SER A 358 3.85 -28.02 -0.10
CA SER A 358 3.31 -28.75 -1.24
C SER A 358 2.61 -27.88 -2.29
N ILE A 359 2.38 -26.59 -2.00
CA ILE A 359 1.93 -25.59 -2.98
C ILE A 359 3.08 -24.69 -3.45
N GLY A 360 4.33 -25.00 -3.08
CA GLY A 360 5.53 -24.28 -3.46
C GLY A 360 5.99 -23.20 -2.48
N ALA A 361 5.32 -23.05 -1.33
CA ALA A 361 5.74 -22.13 -0.27
C ALA A 361 7.05 -22.58 0.41
N SER A 362 7.67 -21.68 1.15
CA SER A 362 8.96 -21.92 1.81
C SER A 362 9.08 -21.30 3.20
N GLN A 363 8.29 -20.26 3.49
CA GLN A 363 8.33 -19.56 4.76
C GLN A 363 7.66 -20.38 5.87
N ASP A 364 8.23 -20.30 7.06
CA ASP A 364 7.67 -20.83 8.30
C ASP A 364 7.29 -19.64 9.19
N LEU A 365 6.02 -19.57 9.58
CA LEU A 365 5.51 -18.50 10.44
C LEU A 365 5.56 -18.85 11.92
N ARG A 366 5.93 -20.07 12.34
CA ARG A 366 5.98 -20.39 13.76
C ARG A 366 6.92 -19.44 14.50
N GLY A 367 6.44 -18.85 15.59
CA GLY A 367 7.16 -17.82 16.35
C GLY A 367 7.15 -16.42 15.73
N LYS A 368 6.47 -16.23 14.59
CA LYS A 368 6.33 -14.94 13.89
C LYS A 368 4.93 -14.37 14.10
N PHE A 369 4.67 -13.93 15.33
CA PHE A 369 3.36 -13.43 15.75
C PHE A 369 2.90 -12.26 14.87
N ARG A 370 1.68 -12.35 14.33
CA ARG A 370 1.04 -11.33 13.49
C ARG A 370 1.77 -10.94 12.20
N TRP A 371 2.69 -11.77 11.71
CA TRP A 371 3.28 -11.51 10.41
C TRP A 371 2.24 -11.63 9.30
N SER A 372 2.27 -10.67 8.38
CA SER A 372 1.60 -10.77 7.09
C SER A 372 2.26 -11.89 6.28
N HIS A 373 1.47 -12.70 5.58
CA HIS A 373 1.96 -13.77 4.73
C HIS A 373 1.02 -14.01 3.56
N ALA A 374 1.53 -13.80 2.35
CA ALA A 374 0.82 -13.99 1.10
C ALA A 374 1.56 -15.01 0.22
N ILE A 375 0.80 -15.93 -0.39
CA ILE A 375 1.31 -16.98 -1.27
C ILE A 375 0.41 -17.04 -2.50
N ILE A 376 1.01 -17.10 -3.69
CA ILE A 376 0.34 -17.66 -4.87
C ILE A 376 1.21 -18.81 -5.41
N GLY A 377 0.68 -20.02 -5.27
CA GLY A 377 1.37 -21.26 -5.58
C GLY A 377 0.52 -22.22 -6.39
N VAL A 378 1.05 -23.42 -6.60
CA VAL A 378 0.38 -24.50 -7.35
C VAL A 378 0.54 -25.79 -6.59
N LYS A 379 -0.55 -26.53 -6.43
CA LYS A 379 -0.54 -27.81 -5.75
C LYS A 379 0.36 -28.82 -6.50
N GLY A 380 1.29 -29.42 -5.77
CA GLY A 380 2.30 -30.36 -6.30
C GLY A 380 3.58 -29.68 -6.79
N ALA A 381 3.68 -28.35 -6.73
CA ALA A 381 4.88 -27.63 -7.11
C ALA A 381 5.99 -27.78 -6.05
N PRO A 382 7.28 -27.79 -6.46
CA PRO A 382 8.38 -27.93 -5.51
C PRO A 382 8.46 -26.71 -4.57
N PRO A 383 8.91 -26.87 -3.31
CA PRO A 383 9.10 -25.74 -2.40
C PRO A 383 9.97 -24.64 -3.02
N LYS A 384 9.73 -23.37 -2.64
CA LYS A 384 10.35 -22.16 -3.19
C LYS A 384 9.99 -21.84 -4.66
N SER A 385 8.99 -22.50 -5.22
CA SER A 385 8.49 -22.17 -6.56
C SER A 385 7.28 -21.25 -6.57
N ALA A 386 6.58 -21.08 -5.44
CA ALA A 386 5.48 -20.12 -5.34
C ALA A 386 6.01 -18.67 -5.37
N ARG A 387 5.14 -17.72 -5.72
CA ARG A 387 5.32 -16.34 -5.28
C ARG A 387 4.95 -16.29 -3.80
N GLU A 388 5.83 -15.78 -2.96
CA GLU A 388 5.65 -15.80 -1.50
C GLU A 388 6.30 -14.56 -0.89
N ILE A 389 5.56 -13.88 -0.02
CA ILE A 389 6.04 -12.72 0.75
C ILE A 389 5.54 -12.89 2.19
N ALA A 390 6.44 -12.71 3.15
CA ALA A 390 6.11 -12.64 4.57
C ALA A 390 6.80 -11.44 5.20
N ASN A 391 6.03 -10.60 5.89
CA ASN A 391 6.47 -9.31 6.43
C ASN A 391 5.99 -9.13 7.87
N GLU A 392 6.86 -8.61 8.74
CA GLU A 392 6.50 -8.28 10.11
C GLU A 392 5.75 -6.94 10.20
N ILE A 393 6.31 -5.91 9.55
CA ILE A 393 5.92 -4.51 9.76
C ILE A 393 5.11 -3.90 8.61
N ALA A 394 4.79 -4.69 7.59
CA ALA A 394 4.05 -4.23 6.42
C ALA A 394 3.06 -5.30 5.93
N PRO A 395 2.04 -4.91 5.15
CA PRO A 395 1.28 -5.88 4.38
C PRO A 395 2.16 -6.73 3.47
N ALA A 396 1.74 -7.96 3.20
CA ALA A 396 2.33 -8.83 2.20
C ALA A 396 1.39 -8.89 0.99
N GLN A 397 1.89 -8.51 -0.19
CA GLN A 397 1.06 -8.37 -1.38
C GLN A 397 1.73 -8.93 -2.62
N ILE A 398 1.01 -9.74 -3.37
CA ILE A 398 1.51 -10.36 -4.61
C ILE A 398 0.50 -10.11 -5.72
N ILE A 399 1.00 -9.71 -6.88
CA ILE A 399 0.23 -9.46 -8.09
C ILE A 399 0.64 -10.46 -9.16
N ILE A 400 -0.35 -11.05 -9.81
CA ILE A 400 -0.22 -11.81 -11.05
C ILE A 400 -1.25 -11.24 -12.04
N GLY A 401 -0.77 -10.82 -13.21
CA GLY A 401 -1.58 -10.11 -14.19
C GLY A 401 -1.65 -8.62 -13.92
N ILE A 402 -2.83 -8.03 -14.09
CA ILE A 402 -2.98 -6.56 -14.17
C ILE A 402 -3.12 -5.85 -12.82
N GLY A 403 -3.26 -6.56 -11.69
CA GLY A 403 -3.32 -5.92 -10.38
C GLY A 403 -4.68 -5.29 -10.03
N ALA A 404 -5.76 -5.74 -10.66
CA ALA A 404 -7.11 -5.23 -10.40
C ALA A 404 -7.66 -5.76 -9.06
N THR A 405 -8.20 -4.84 -8.26
CA THR A 405 -8.90 -5.11 -6.98
C THR A 405 -10.38 -4.76 -7.03
N GLU A 406 -10.87 -4.38 -8.21
CA GLU A 406 -12.28 -4.16 -8.50
C GLU A 406 -12.58 -4.84 -9.85
N PRO A 407 -13.80 -5.34 -10.09
CA PRO A 407 -14.14 -6.13 -11.28
C PRO A 407 -14.07 -5.34 -12.61
N ASN A 408 -13.93 -4.02 -12.54
CA ASN A 408 -13.83 -3.17 -13.71
C ASN A 408 -12.68 -2.17 -13.56
N VAL A 409 -12.08 -1.81 -14.70
CA VAL A 409 -10.98 -0.83 -14.78
C VAL A 409 -11.22 0.18 -15.89
N ALA A 410 -10.74 1.40 -15.72
CA ALA A 410 -10.89 2.48 -16.70
C ALA A 410 -9.68 2.58 -17.65
N ALA A 411 -8.49 2.71 -17.08
CA ALA A 411 -7.22 2.83 -17.78
C ALA A 411 -6.08 2.49 -16.80
N ALA A 412 -4.91 2.13 -17.34
CA ALA A 412 -3.69 2.01 -16.55
C ALA A 412 -2.83 3.25 -16.75
N ILE A 413 -2.28 3.81 -15.68
CA ILE A 413 -1.38 4.96 -15.75
C ILE A 413 0.03 4.50 -15.33
N GLU A 414 1.01 4.75 -16.18
CA GLU A 414 2.41 4.35 -15.93
C GLU A 414 3.16 5.47 -15.20
N TRP A 415 3.11 6.68 -15.75
CA TRP A 415 3.73 7.86 -15.16
C TRP A 415 2.88 9.10 -15.34
N ILE A 416 3.06 10.05 -14.42
CA ILE A 416 2.50 11.40 -14.49
C ILE A 416 3.65 12.39 -14.40
N ARG A 417 3.61 13.43 -15.23
CA ARG A 417 4.62 14.49 -15.27
C ARG A 417 3.96 15.85 -15.09
N ILE A 418 4.54 16.65 -14.19
CA ILE A 418 4.13 18.02 -13.86
C ILE A 418 5.36 18.92 -13.96
N GLU A 419 5.42 19.74 -15.00
CA GLU A 419 6.59 20.58 -15.31
C GLU A 419 6.22 22.05 -15.34
N GLU A 420 7.04 22.89 -14.70
CA GLU A 420 6.86 24.34 -14.76
C GLU A 420 7.04 24.83 -16.20
N VAL A 421 6.10 25.62 -16.69
CA VAL A 421 6.19 26.30 -17.98
C VAL A 421 6.81 27.67 -17.75
N LYS A 422 7.94 27.94 -18.41
CA LYS A 422 8.64 29.22 -18.36
C LYS A 422 7.91 30.32 -19.11
#